data_AF-A0A2E5PE43-F1
#
_entry.id   AF-A0A2E5PE43-F1
#
_cell.length_a   1.000
_cell.length_b   1.000
_cell.length_c   1.000
_cell.angle_alpha   90.00
_cell.angle_beta   90.00
_cell.angle_gamma   90.00
#
_symmetry.space_group_name_H-M   'P 1'
#
loop_
_entity.id
_entity.type
_entity.pdbx_description
1 polymer ?
#
loop_
_entity_poly.entity_id
_entity_poly.type
_entity_poly.pdbx_seq_one_letter_code
_entity_poly.pdbx_strand_id
1 'polypeptide(L)'
;MAEATAADGELMFSRGVSRDLAKSVTCRTYASLVLQLCHLVNIADAAGNEGWEVLFFSGGRATSQTFRSLIGERLIARGWRRAGFTVTTKGIITTYEDGEFQVPYSRMPILAALMYLMLETVGFVEIDKILSNMLKNPARKKFIGKTANSLSARLYDYLGAHLRPVQEQAKFEQIVSFLKAETDGDEVEIDDAMILGFWQTQIQSIENKDFRQYRSALRAFVAFAQAIESGRSKIAVAHPAAIGEDRAAGEISPDILPEDLELEDDWKSPLIELDSEPASAIRFLNQQERKDLALIMDWGPLALAWPLSLLRHETFGFTQSRLTQAARAGASGAEISLIASCADTENFTTRIARISELHSRILETLKASAWILRQEHRKQKAENDDDRVIGNQDMEARRAFKKLNRQGFSEDILGVPELVAGHRTGATAMLRLRDQVDQWCNKAQSLDDAPPGLGKLFENDTMCFRDEFNRLYGESS
;
A
#
# COMPACT_ATOMS: atom_id res chain seq x y z
N MET A 1 -2.98 -18.43 -3.68
CA MET A 1 -4.40 -18.87 -3.67
C MET A 1 -5.11 -18.71 -5.00
N ALA A 2 -4.85 -17.66 -5.80
CA ALA A 2 -5.48 -17.45 -7.11
C ALA A 2 -5.19 -18.57 -8.15
N GLU A 3 -4.16 -19.39 -7.93
CA GLU A 3 -3.71 -20.45 -8.84
C GLU A 3 -4.04 -21.88 -8.35
N ALA A 4 -4.81 -22.04 -7.26
CA ALA A 4 -5.14 -23.38 -6.75
C ALA A 4 -6.06 -24.11 -7.75
N THR A 5 -5.53 -25.11 -8.45
CA THR A 5 -6.24 -25.94 -9.42
C THR A 5 -6.71 -27.25 -8.82
N ALA A 6 -7.95 -27.64 -9.12
CA ALA A 6 -8.47 -28.97 -8.87
C ALA A 6 -7.85 -30.00 -9.82
N ALA A 7 -8.07 -31.29 -9.55
CA ALA A 7 -7.49 -32.40 -10.31
C ALA A 7 -7.89 -32.43 -11.80
N ASP A 8 -8.95 -31.70 -12.17
CA ASP A 8 -9.47 -31.52 -13.52
C ASP A 8 -8.86 -30.31 -14.26
N GLY A 9 -7.97 -29.55 -13.61
CA GLY A 9 -7.34 -28.35 -14.16
C GLY A 9 -8.17 -27.07 -14.01
N GLU A 10 -9.38 -27.14 -13.44
CA GLU A 10 -10.19 -25.95 -13.15
C GLU A 10 -9.77 -25.29 -11.82
N LEU A 11 -10.10 -24.01 -11.65
CA LEU A 11 -9.88 -23.31 -10.38
C LEU A 11 -10.67 -23.98 -9.24
N MET A 12 -9.97 -24.40 -8.21
CA MET A 12 -10.55 -25.04 -7.02
C MET A 12 -11.48 -24.07 -6.27
N PHE A 13 -11.17 -22.78 -6.24
CA PHE A 13 -11.96 -21.76 -5.54
C PHE A 13 -12.50 -20.70 -6.51
N SER A 14 -13.74 -20.24 -6.29
CA SER A 14 -14.29 -19.13 -7.08
C SER A 14 -13.63 -17.80 -6.72
N ARG A 15 -13.69 -16.82 -7.64
CA ARG A 15 -13.20 -15.45 -7.40
C ARG A 15 -13.84 -14.80 -6.18
N GLY A 16 -15.15 -15.02 -5.97
CA GLY A 16 -15.88 -14.52 -4.81
C GLY A 16 -15.35 -15.08 -3.49
N VAL A 17 -15.12 -16.39 -3.41
CA VAL A 17 -14.55 -17.05 -2.21
C VAL A 17 -13.14 -16.53 -1.91
N SER A 18 -12.31 -16.39 -2.93
CA SER A 18 -10.94 -15.88 -2.78
C SER A 18 -10.94 -14.43 -2.28
N ARG A 19 -11.81 -13.58 -2.82
CA ARG A 19 -11.98 -12.18 -2.40
C ARG A 19 -12.47 -12.07 -0.96
N ASP A 20 -13.47 -12.86 -0.58
CA ASP A 20 -14.05 -12.82 0.76
C ASP A 20 -13.04 -13.31 1.82
N LEU A 21 -12.23 -14.30 1.47
CA LEU A 21 -11.15 -14.78 2.32
C LEU A 21 -10.02 -13.75 2.44
N ALA A 22 -9.58 -13.17 1.32
CA ALA A 22 -8.58 -12.11 1.31
C ALA A 22 -9.03 -10.93 2.19
N LYS A 23 -10.29 -10.49 2.05
CA LYS A 23 -10.88 -9.46 2.92
C LYS A 23 -10.85 -9.88 4.39
N SER A 24 -11.23 -11.11 4.72
CA SER A 24 -11.25 -11.60 6.11
C SER A 24 -9.85 -11.71 6.71
N VAL A 25 -8.84 -12.08 5.91
CA VAL A 25 -7.43 -12.19 6.30
C VAL A 25 -6.80 -10.81 6.48
N THR A 26 -6.94 -9.92 5.50
CA THR A 26 -6.45 -8.54 5.55
C THR A 26 -7.10 -7.74 6.68
N CYS A 27 -8.40 -7.94 6.92
CA CYS A 27 -9.11 -7.30 8.02
C CYS A 27 -8.94 -8.02 9.38
N ARG A 28 -8.16 -9.10 9.47
CA ARG A 28 -8.00 -9.94 10.69
C ARG A 28 -9.32 -10.39 11.36
N THR A 29 -10.41 -10.49 10.60
CA THR A 29 -11.74 -10.93 11.06
C THR A 29 -11.95 -12.45 10.92
N TYR A 30 -10.86 -13.19 10.67
CA TYR A 30 -10.89 -14.63 10.37
C TYR A 30 -11.07 -15.55 11.60
N ALA A 31 -11.05 -15.03 12.84
CA ALA A 31 -11.16 -15.88 14.04
C ALA A 31 -12.42 -16.76 14.04
N SER A 32 -13.55 -16.22 13.59
CA SER A 32 -14.81 -16.97 13.46
C SER A 32 -14.76 -18.02 12.36
N LEU A 33 -13.99 -17.78 11.29
CA LEU A 33 -13.77 -18.74 10.20
C LEU A 33 -12.84 -19.87 10.65
N VAL A 34 -11.78 -19.58 11.40
CA VAL A 34 -10.87 -20.60 11.96
C VAL A 34 -11.63 -21.52 12.93
N LEU A 35 -12.53 -20.96 13.75
CA LEU A 35 -13.39 -21.76 14.62
C LEU A 35 -14.31 -22.70 13.81
N GLN A 36 -15.02 -22.16 12.81
CA GLN A 36 -15.85 -22.96 11.91
C GLN A 36 -15.06 -24.03 11.16
N LEU A 37 -13.82 -23.74 10.78
CA LEU A 37 -12.92 -24.69 10.13
C LEU A 37 -12.59 -25.85 11.06
N CYS A 38 -12.30 -25.60 12.34
CA CYS A 38 -12.06 -26.66 13.32
C CYS A 38 -13.28 -27.58 13.49
N HIS A 39 -14.48 -27.01 13.48
CA HIS A 39 -15.72 -27.80 13.46
C HIS A 39 -15.86 -28.62 12.17
N LEU A 40 -15.53 -28.05 11.01
CA LEU A 40 -15.57 -28.76 9.74
C LEU A 40 -14.55 -29.90 9.67
N VAL A 41 -13.34 -29.73 10.20
CA VAL A 41 -12.34 -30.80 10.33
C VAL A 41 -12.84 -31.93 11.22
N ASN A 42 -13.49 -31.59 12.34
CA ASN A 42 -14.10 -32.59 13.23
C ASN A 42 -15.21 -33.38 12.51
N ILE A 43 -16.04 -32.70 11.72
CA ILE A 43 -17.06 -33.33 10.86
C ILE A 43 -16.40 -34.23 9.81
N ALA A 44 -15.36 -33.75 9.14
CA ALA A 44 -14.63 -34.46 8.09
C ALA A 44 -14.03 -35.78 8.60
N ASP A 45 -13.39 -35.73 9.76
CA ASP A 45 -12.80 -36.90 10.41
C ASP A 45 -13.85 -37.90 10.93
N ALA A 46 -15.01 -37.40 11.36
CA ALA A 46 -16.14 -38.24 11.76
C ALA A 46 -16.81 -38.92 10.55
N ALA A 47 -16.77 -38.30 9.37
CA ALA A 47 -17.35 -38.81 8.13
C ALA A 47 -16.40 -39.77 7.39
N GLY A 48 -16.41 -41.05 7.78
CA GLY A 48 -15.72 -42.14 7.09
C GLY A 48 -14.22 -42.32 7.38
N ASN A 49 -13.60 -43.34 6.78
CA ASN A 49 -12.20 -43.83 6.83
C ASN A 49 -10.98 -42.87 6.73
N GLU A 50 -11.10 -41.82 5.91
CA GLU A 50 -10.00 -41.45 4.99
C GLU A 50 -9.17 -40.24 5.44
N GLY A 51 -9.41 -39.77 6.66
CA GLY A 51 -8.83 -38.52 7.14
C GLY A 51 -9.66 -37.30 6.74
N TRP A 52 -9.37 -36.19 7.42
CA TRP A 52 -10.09 -34.94 7.21
C TRP A 52 -9.68 -34.26 5.89
N GLU A 53 -8.43 -34.46 5.47
CA GLU A 53 -7.78 -33.91 4.29
C GLU A 53 -8.56 -34.24 3.03
N VAL A 54 -9.03 -35.47 2.94
CA VAL A 54 -9.73 -35.96 1.76
C VAL A 54 -11.04 -35.18 1.56
N LEU A 55 -11.71 -34.68 2.62
CA LEU A 55 -12.86 -33.78 2.43
C LEU A 55 -12.49 -32.48 1.70
N PHE A 56 -11.30 -31.95 1.95
CA PHE A 56 -10.85 -30.67 1.40
C PHE A 56 -10.20 -30.79 0.02
N PHE A 57 -9.56 -31.93 -0.28
CA PHE A 57 -8.67 -32.05 -1.44
C PHE A 57 -9.05 -33.15 -2.43
N SER A 58 -10.05 -34.00 -2.15
CA SER A 58 -10.48 -35.04 -3.10
C SER A 58 -11.64 -34.63 -4.00
N GLY A 59 -12.27 -33.49 -3.72
CA GLY A 59 -13.28 -32.90 -4.59
C GLY A 59 -12.65 -32.10 -5.72
N GLY A 60 -13.41 -31.91 -6.81
CA GLY A 60 -13.13 -30.88 -7.82
C GLY A 60 -13.35 -29.48 -7.25
N ARG A 61 -13.98 -28.59 -8.01
CA ARG A 61 -14.31 -27.23 -7.55
C ARG A 61 -15.03 -27.20 -6.19
N ALA A 62 -14.51 -26.39 -5.26
CA ALA A 62 -15.01 -26.23 -3.91
C ALA A 62 -16.32 -25.42 -3.89
N THR A 63 -17.46 -26.12 -3.97
CA THR A 63 -18.81 -25.53 -3.90
C THR A 63 -19.62 -26.14 -2.77
N SER A 64 -20.66 -25.43 -2.32
CA SER A 64 -21.60 -25.94 -1.31
C SER A 64 -22.20 -27.30 -1.70
N GLN A 65 -22.47 -27.49 -3.00
CA GLN A 65 -23.02 -28.74 -3.54
C GLN A 65 -21.98 -29.85 -3.51
N THR A 66 -20.72 -29.57 -3.89
CA THR A 66 -19.62 -30.53 -3.85
C THR A 66 -19.42 -31.08 -2.43
N PHE A 67 -19.36 -30.20 -1.41
CA PHE A 67 -19.23 -30.63 -0.02
C PHE A 67 -20.44 -31.44 0.45
N ARG A 68 -21.66 -31.06 0.05
CA ARG A 68 -22.87 -31.80 0.39
C ARG A 68 -22.86 -33.21 -0.21
N SER A 69 -22.49 -33.36 -1.48
CA SER A 69 -22.36 -34.66 -2.14
C SER A 69 -21.28 -35.52 -1.50
N LEU A 70 -20.07 -34.98 -1.31
CA LEU A 70 -18.93 -35.71 -0.77
C LEU A 70 -19.18 -36.24 0.65
N ILE A 71 -19.81 -35.42 1.52
CA ILE A 71 -20.19 -35.87 2.86
C ILE A 71 -21.30 -36.91 2.77
N GLY A 72 -22.30 -36.71 1.91
CA GLY A 72 -23.38 -37.69 1.69
C GLY A 72 -22.85 -39.06 1.27
N GLU A 73 -21.95 -39.09 0.29
CA GLU A 73 -21.32 -40.33 -0.21
C GLU A 73 -20.53 -41.05 0.89
N ARG A 74 -19.74 -40.32 1.67
CA ARG A 74 -19.00 -40.87 2.82
C ARG A 74 -19.93 -41.49 3.86
N LEU A 75 -21.05 -40.83 4.16
CA LEU A 75 -22.02 -41.33 5.11
C LEU A 75 -22.79 -42.54 4.59
N ILE A 76 -23.14 -42.59 3.30
CA ILE A 76 -23.74 -43.78 2.68
C ILE A 76 -22.77 -44.96 2.75
N ALA A 77 -21.48 -44.72 2.48
CA ALA A 77 -20.48 -45.78 2.44
C ALA A 77 -20.15 -46.36 3.82
N ARG A 78 -20.06 -45.53 4.87
CA ARG A 78 -19.47 -45.93 6.17
C ARG A 78 -20.16 -45.36 7.41
N GLY A 79 -21.09 -44.41 7.24
CA GLY A 79 -21.72 -43.70 8.35
C GLY A 79 -20.77 -42.83 9.17
N TRP A 80 -21.24 -42.36 10.32
CA TRP A 80 -20.42 -41.62 11.28
C TRP A 80 -19.55 -42.56 12.11
N ARG A 81 -18.24 -42.26 12.23
CA ARG A 81 -17.34 -43.01 13.12
C ARG A 81 -17.63 -42.79 14.61
N ARG A 82 -18.30 -41.68 14.95
CA ARG A 82 -18.64 -41.28 16.32
C ARG A 82 -19.98 -40.53 16.34
N ALA A 83 -20.68 -40.59 17.47
CA ALA A 83 -21.96 -39.90 17.66
C ALA A 83 -21.81 -38.37 17.75
N GLY A 84 -22.94 -37.66 17.72
CA GLY A 84 -22.99 -36.20 17.92
C GLY A 84 -23.06 -35.39 16.63
N PHE A 85 -23.42 -35.99 15.50
CA PHE A 85 -23.53 -35.29 14.21
C PHE A 85 -24.90 -35.51 13.57
N THR A 86 -25.52 -34.42 13.13
CA THR A 86 -26.82 -34.44 12.45
C THR A 86 -26.73 -33.68 11.14
N VAL A 87 -27.04 -34.38 10.04
CA VAL A 87 -27.14 -33.77 8.70
C VAL A 87 -28.48 -33.04 8.59
N THR A 88 -28.44 -31.78 8.17
CA THR A 88 -29.64 -30.98 7.89
C THR A 88 -29.65 -30.51 6.44
N THR A 89 -30.73 -29.88 6.01
CA THR A 89 -30.82 -29.27 4.67
C THR A 89 -29.88 -28.07 4.48
N LYS A 90 -29.48 -27.39 5.57
CA LYS A 90 -28.67 -26.16 5.53
C LYS A 90 -27.19 -26.39 5.86
N GLY A 91 -26.83 -27.51 6.48
CA GLY A 91 -25.48 -27.82 6.93
C GLY A 91 -25.44 -28.99 7.90
N ILE A 92 -24.39 -29.06 8.71
CA ILE A 92 -24.20 -30.15 9.68
C ILE A 92 -24.15 -29.55 11.07
N ILE A 93 -24.97 -30.10 11.97
CA ILE A 93 -24.98 -29.75 13.38
C ILE A 93 -24.10 -30.75 14.12
N THR A 94 -23.17 -30.23 14.92
CA THR A 94 -22.40 -31.02 15.88
C THR A 94 -22.91 -30.73 17.28
N THR A 95 -23.28 -31.77 18.02
CA THR A 95 -23.76 -31.72 19.40
C THR A 95 -22.62 -32.18 20.33
N TYR A 96 -22.24 -31.30 21.25
CA TYR A 96 -21.26 -31.54 22.29
C TYR A 96 -21.96 -31.66 23.65
N GLU A 97 -21.24 -32.13 24.67
CA GLU A 97 -21.74 -32.16 26.06
C GLU A 97 -22.13 -30.75 26.58
N ASP A 98 -21.49 -29.71 26.04
CA ASP A 98 -21.60 -28.30 26.44
C ASP A 98 -22.26 -27.40 25.38
N GLY A 99 -23.01 -27.98 24.44
CA GLY A 99 -23.87 -27.27 23.49
C GLY A 99 -23.69 -27.67 22.03
N GLU A 100 -24.29 -26.91 21.12
CA GLU A 100 -24.29 -27.25 19.69
C GLU A 100 -23.54 -26.22 18.83
N PHE A 101 -23.15 -26.65 17.62
CA PHE A 101 -22.59 -25.78 16.59
C PHE A 101 -22.99 -26.25 15.20
N GLN A 102 -23.44 -25.34 14.34
CA GLN A 102 -23.78 -25.65 12.95
C GLN A 102 -22.74 -25.10 11.98
N VAL A 103 -22.24 -25.94 11.07
CA VAL A 103 -21.46 -25.51 9.91
C VAL A 103 -22.37 -25.52 8.67
N PRO A 104 -22.76 -24.35 8.13
CA PRO A 104 -23.59 -24.28 6.92
C PRO A 104 -22.82 -24.75 5.69
N TYR A 105 -23.49 -25.43 4.74
CA TYR A 105 -22.87 -25.82 3.47
C TYR A 105 -22.36 -24.61 2.68
N SER A 106 -23.06 -23.47 2.76
CA SER A 106 -22.66 -22.21 2.12
C SER A 106 -21.33 -21.65 2.64
N ARG A 107 -20.89 -22.05 3.84
CA ARG A 107 -19.61 -21.62 4.42
C ARG A 107 -18.45 -22.56 4.08
N MET A 108 -18.72 -23.81 3.70
CA MET A 108 -17.65 -24.80 3.47
C MET A 108 -16.63 -24.40 2.39
N PRO A 109 -17.00 -23.74 1.27
CA PRO A 109 -16.03 -23.25 0.29
C PRO A 109 -14.97 -22.29 0.86
N ILE A 110 -15.39 -21.29 1.65
CA ILE A 110 -14.46 -20.32 2.26
C ILE A 110 -13.62 -20.95 3.37
N LEU A 111 -14.17 -21.96 4.08
CA LEU A 111 -13.41 -22.73 5.07
C LEU A 111 -12.34 -23.60 4.41
N ALA A 112 -12.64 -24.19 3.25
CA ALA A 112 -11.67 -24.95 2.48
C ALA A 112 -10.56 -24.06 1.90
N ALA A 113 -10.92 -22.88 1.40
CA ALA A 113 -9.93 -21.88 0.97
C ALA A 113 -9.05 -21.42 2.15
N LEU A 114 -9.63 -21.25 3.35
CA LEU A 114 -8.87 -20.93 4.55
C LEU A 114 -7.91 -22.08 4.93
N MET A 115 -8.36 -23.33 4.89
CA MET A 115 -7.50 -24.49 5.12
C MET A 115 -6.33 -24.52 4.13
N TYR A 116 -6.61 -24.32 2.84
CA TYR A 116 -5.59 -24.25 1.80
C TYR A 116 -4.56 -23.16 2.11
N LEU A 117 -5.00 -21.94 2.43
CA LEU A 117 -4.11 -20.86 2.85
C LEU A 117 -3.25 -21.25 4.06
N MET A 118 -3.86 -21.88 5.07
CA MET A 118 -3.14 -22.30 6.28
C MET A 118 -2.06 -23.35 5.97
N LEU A 119 -2.33 -24.27 5.04
CA LEU A 119 -1.34 -25.26 4.62
C LEU A 119 -0.18 -24.62 3.86
N GLU A 120 -0.45 -23.67 2.96
CA GLU A 120 0.58 -22.94 2.20
C GLU A 120 1.44 -22.05 3.09
N THR A 121 0.85 -21.47 4.14
CA THR A 121 1.52 -20.43 4.95
C THR A 121 2.15 -20.96 6.23
N VAL A 122 1.44 -21.84 6.96
CA VAL A 122 1.91 -22.40 8.24
C VAL A 122 2.60 -23.76 8.02
N GLY A 123 2.26 -24.46 6.93
CA GLY A 123 2.81 -25.76 6.59
C GLY A 123 2.00 -26.94 7.13
N PHE A 124 1.91 -28.00 6.33
CA PHE A 124 1.09 -29.19 6.63
C PHE A 124 1.43 -29.87 7.96
N VAL A 125 2.71 -30.08 8.25
CA VAL A 125 3.15 -30.82 9.47
C VAL A 125 2.69 -30.14 10.76
N GLU A 126 2.77 -28.80 10.81
CA GLU A 126 2.36 -28.04 11.99
C GLU A 126 0.84 -28.01 12.14
N ILE A 127 0.12 -27.86 11.02
CA ILE A 127 -1.36 -27.89 10.98
C ILE A 127 -1.88 -29.27 11.42
N ASP A 128 -1.37 -30.36 10.85
CA ASP A 128 -1.77 -31.72 11.23
C ASP A 128 -1.51 -31.98 12.72
N LYS A 129 -0.34 -31.59 13.24
CA LYS A 129 -0.04 -31.73 14.67
C LYS A 129 -1.07 -31.00 15.56
N ILE A 130 -1.48 -29.80 15.19
CA ILE A 130 -2.47 -29.02 15.93
C ILE A 130 -3.86 -29.68 15.85
N LEU A 131 -4.29 -30.10 14.66
CA LEU A 131 -5.58 -30.74 14.42
C LEU A 131 -5.66 -32.14 15.05
N SER A 132 -4.62 -32.96 14.91
CA SER A 132 -4.53 -34.29 15.52
C SER A 132 -4.69 -34.25 17.05
N ASN A 133 -4.18 -33.21 17.71
CA ASN A 133 -4.42 -33.03 19.15
C ASN A 133 -5.87 -32.72 19.50
N MET A 134 -6.58 -31.99 18.63
CA MET A 134 -8.02 -31.76 18.74
C MET A 134 -8.80 -33.06 18.56
N LEU A 135 -8.45 -33.84 17.53
CA LEU A 135 -9.15 -35.07 17.15
C LEU A 135 -8.99 -36.21 18.18
N LYS A 136 -8.02 -36.12 19.10
CA LYS A 136 -7.94 -36.99 20.29
C LYS A 136 -9.06 -36.76 21.30
N ASN A 137 -9.66 -35.56 21.31
CA ASN A 137 -10.76 -35.19 22.21
C ASN A 137 -11.93 -34.54 21.44
N PRO A 138 -12.52 -35.22 20.44
CA PRO A 138 -13.38 -34.60 19.44
C PRO A 138 -14.79 -34.26 19.95
N ALA A 139 -15.18 -34.78 21.13
CA ALA A 139 -16.50 -34.60 21.73
C ALA A 139 -16.60 -33.38 22.67
N ARG A 140 -15.52 -32.61 22.86
CA ARG A 140 -15.49 -31.48 23.80
C ARG A 140 -15.25 -30.16 23.07
N LYS A 141 -16.24 -29.26 23.08
CA LYS A 141 -16.19 -27.96 22.40
C LYS A 141 -15.01 -27.09 22.88
N LYS A 142 -14.64 -27.20 24.16
CA LYS A 142 -13.43 -26.55 24.72
C LYS A 142 -12.15 -26.85 23.94
N PHE A 143 -11.96 -28.09 23.46
CA PHE A 143 -10.77 -28.46 22.69
C PHE A 143 -10.82 -27.89 21.27
N ILE A 144 -12.01 -27.80 20.66
CA ILE A 144 -12.21 -27.11 19.37
C ILE A 144 -11.80 -25.63 19.48
N GLY A 145 -12.28 -24.93 20.53
CA GLY A 145 -11.94 -23.53 20.75
C GLY A 145 -10.44 -23.31 21.03
N LYS A 146 -9.81 -24.20 21.82
CA LYS A 146 -8.36 -24.14 22.07
C LYS A 146 -7.55 -24.30 20.77
N THR A 147 -7.95 -25.25 19.92
CA THR A 147 -7.32 -25.46 18.61
C THR A 147 -7.51 -24.27 17.69
N ALA A 148 -8.71 -23.70 17.65
CA ALA A 148 -8.99 -22.49 16.86
C ALA A 148 -8.12 -21.31 17.28
N ASN A 149 -7.88 -21.13 18.57
CA ASN A 149 -6.97 -20.10 19.08
C ASN A 149 -5.51 -20.37 18.67
N SER A 150 -5.04 -21.62 18.76
CA SER A 150 -3.69 -21.99 18.31
C SER A 150 -3.49 -21.77 16.81
N LEU A 151 -4.46 -22.16 15.99
CA LEU A 151 -4.45 -21.92 14.54
C LEU A 151 -4.50 -20.42 14.21
N SER A 152 -5.33 -19.66 14.92
CA SER A 152 -5.43 -18.21 14.73
C SER A 152 -4.13 -17.50 15.10
N ALA A 153 -3.43 -17.96 16.14
CA ALA A 153 -2.12 -17.43 16.53
C ALA A 153 -1.06 -17.71 15.45
N ARG A 154 -0.99 -18.93 14.91
CA ARG A 154 -0.06 -19.25 13.81
C ARG A 154 -0.31 -18.41 12.56
N LEU A 155 -1.57 -18.24 12.18
CA LEU A 155 -1.93 -17.37 11.08
C LEU A 155 -1.58 -15.91 11.41
N TYR A 156 -1.82 -15.46 12.64
CA TYR A 156 -1.47 -14.11 13.08
C TYR A 156 0.04 -13.85 13.03
N ASP A 157 0.87 -14.80 13.46
CA ASP A 157 2.33 -14.72 13.41
C ASP A 157 2.81 -14.58 11.96
N TYR A 158 2.29 -15.42 11.06
CA TYR A 158 2.58 -15.35 9.63
C TYR A 158 2.16 -13.98 9.05
N LEU A 159 0.93 -13.54 9.33
CA LEU A 159 0.43 -12.24 8.88
C LEU A 159 1.17 -11.08 9.55
N GLY A 160 1.76 -11.23 10.72
CA GLY A 160 2.57 -10.19 11.35
C GLY A 160 3.86 -9.89 10.58
N ALA A 161 4.42 -10.90 9.90
CA ALA A 161 5.59 -10.75 9.04
C ALA A 161 5.24 -10.29 7.61
N HIS A 162 3.98 -10.43 7.18
CA HIS A 162 3.56 -10.22 5.79
C HIS A 162 2.43 -9.18 5.59
N LEU A 163 1.77 -8.76 6.66
CA LEU A 163 0.77 -7.67 6.71
C LEU A 163 1.21 -6.61 7.71
N ARG A 164 0.77 -5.37 7.47
CA ARG A 164 1.01 -4.23 8.35
C ARG A 164 0.46 -4.45 9.78
N PRO A 165 1.04 -3.79 10.81
CA PRO A 165 0.61 -3.91 12.21
C PRO A 165 -0.86 -3.52 12.45
N VAL A 166 -1.50 -4.12 13.47
CA VAL A 166 -2.93 -3.92 13.82
C VAL A 166 -3.32 -2.44 14.01
N GLN A 167 -2.42 -1.60 14.52
CA GLN A 167 -2.65 -0.16 14.68
C GLN A 167 -2.80 0.59 13.35
N GLU A 168 -2.09 0.15 12.30
CA GLU A 168 -2.23 0.74 10.96
C GLU A 168 -3.55 0.31 10.31
N GLN A 169 -4.08 -0.85 10.71
CA GLN A 169 -5.36 -1.35 10.22
C GLN A 169 -6.57 -0.62 10.82
N ALA A 170 -6.54 -0.30 12.11
CA ALA A 170 -7.57 0.54 12.76
C ALA A 170 -7.65 1.93 12.10
N LYS A 171 -6.50 2.50 11.72
CA LYS A 171 -6.42 3.76 10.96
C LYS A 171 -7.06 3.65 9.57
N PHE A 172 -6.88 2.52 8.89
CA PHE A 172 -7.51 2.26 7.59
C PHE A 172 -9.03 2.10 7.72
N GLU A 173 -9.50 1.42 8.75
CA GLU A 173 -10.94 1.28 9.02
C GLU A 173 -11.60 2.63 9.28
N GLN A 174 -10.92 3.54 9.98
CA GLN A 174 -11.39 4.92 10.17
C GLN A 174 -11.48 5.69 8.84
N ILE A 175 -10.48 5.56 7.96
CA ILE A 175 -10.52 6.17 6.62
C ILE A 175 -11.70 5.60 5.81
N VAL A 176 -11.85 4.27 5.75
CA VAL A 176 -12.95 3.62 5.02
C VAL A 176 -14.31 4.03 5.58
N SER A 177 -14.44 4.10 6.91
CA SER A 177 -15.69 4.52 7.55
C SER A 177 -16.04 5.96 7.21
N PHE A 178 -15.05 6.86 7.17
CA PHE A 178 -15.25 8.24 6.76
C PHE A 178 -15.67 8.33 5.29
N LEU A 179 -14.93 7.70 4.37
CA LEU A 179 -15.25 7.74 2.94
C LEU A 179 -16.64 7.19 2.63
N LYS A 180 -17.09 6.17 3.37
CA LYS A 180 -18.47 5.63 3.27
C LYS A 180 -19.54 6.55 3.83
N ALA A 181 -19.23 7.38 4.81
CA ALA A 181 -20.19 8.33 5.37
C ALA A 181 -20.38 9.54 4.44
N GLU A 182 -19.31 9.91 3.73
CA GLU A 182 -19.33 11.01 2.76
C GLU A 182 -19.96 10.62 1.40
N THR A 183 -20.25 9.34 1.17
CA THR A 183 -20.77 8.84 -0.12
C THR A 183 -21.98 7.94 0.02
N ASP A 184 -22.99 8.17 -0.82
CA ASP A 184 -24.24 7.39 -0.86
C ASP A 184 -24.08 6.06 -1.65
N GLY A 185 -22.87 5.48 -1.66
CA GLY A 185 -22.55 4.20 -2.30
C GLY A 185 -21.81 4.23 -3.64
N ASP A 186 -21.40 5.41 -4.15
CA ASP A 186 -20.63 5.55 -5.39
C ASP A 186 -19.10 5.38 -5.20
N GLU A 187 -18.37 5.20 -6.32
CA GLU A 187 -16.90 5.18 -6.30
C GLU A 187 -16.33 6.52 -5.81
N VAL A 188 -15.57 6.50 -4.73
CA VAL A 188 -15.02 7.71 -4.10
C VAL A 188 -13.67 8.06 -4.73
N GLU A 189 -13.60 9.19 -5.43
CA GLU A 189 -12.34 9.84 -5.75
C GLU A 189 -11.84 10.58 -4.50
N ILE A 190 -10.63 10.26 -4.05
CA ILE A 190 -10.02 10.92 -2.89
C ILE A 190 -9.31 12.17 -3.41
N ASP A 191 -9.75 13.35 -2.98
CA ASP A 191 -9.15 14.64 -3.32
C ASP A 191 -8.57 15.36 -2.09
N ASP A 192 -7.98 16.54 -2.33
CA ASP A 192 -7.39 17.38 -1.30
C ASP A 192 -8.39 17.88 -0.23
N ALA A 193 -9.67 18.04 -0.60
CA ALA A 193 -10.71 18.50 0.32
C ALA A 193 -11.13 17.38 1.27
N MET A 194 -11.27 16.15 0.75
CA MET A 194 -11.62 14.95 1.49
C MET A 194 -10.59 14.65 2.58
N ILE A 195 -9.30 14.80 2.28
CA ILE A 195 -8.21 14.57 3.25
C ILE A 195 -8.26 15.62 4.39
N LEU A 196 -8.52 16.89 4.07
CA LEU A 196 -8.66 17.94 5.08
C LEU A 196 -9.91 17.70 5.93
N GLY A 197 -11.05 17.40 5.31
CA GLY A 197 -12.31 17.11 5.99
C GLY A 197 -12.20 15.93 6.94
N PHE A 198 -11.54 14.85 6.52
CA PHE A 198 -11.23 13.72 7.41
C PHE A 198 -10.51 14.18 8.67
N TRP A 199 -9.43 14.94 8.52
CA TRP A 199 -8.63 15.40 9.65
C TRP A 199 -9.44 16.28 10.61
N GLN A 200 -10.27 17.18 10.10
CA GLN A 200 -11.15 18.02 10.92
C GLN A 200 -12.16 17.18 11.70
N THR A 201 -12.81 16.20 11.06
CA THR A 201 -13.72 15.26 11.74
C THR A 201 -13.02 14.47 12.83
N GLN A 202 -11.77 14.03 12.60
CA GLN A 202 -11.01 13.32 13.62
C GLN A 202 -10.65 14.20 14.82
N ILE A 203 -10.33 15.48 14.64
CA ILE A 203 -10.05 16.39 15.76
C ILE A 203 -11.29 16.63 16.61
N GLN A 204 -12.47 16.69 15.99
CA GLN A 204 -13.73 16.89 16.71
C GLN A 204 -14.14 15.66 17.54
N SER A 205 -13.58 14.48 17.25
CA SER A 205 -13.85 13.26 18.01
C SER A 205 -13.04 13.21 19.31
N ILE A 206 -13.74 13.22 20.45
CA ILE A 206 -13.14 13.21 21.79
C ILE A 206 -12.39 11.89 22.08
N GLU A 207 -12.78 10.79 21.44
CA GLU A 207 -12.24 9.46 21.70
C GLU A 207 -10.97 9.15 20.90
N ASN A 208 -10.70 9.88 19.81
CA ASN A 208 -9.69 9.47 18.84
C ASN A 208 -8.38 10.28 18.94
N LYS A 209 -7.28 9.60 19.29
CA LYS A 209 -5.95 10.23 19.43
C LYS A 209 -5.05 10.02 18.21
N ASP A 210 -5.44 9.17 17.27
CA ASP A 210 -4.56 8.68 16.20
C ASP A 210 -4.24 9.74 15.14
N PHE A 211 -5.13 10.72 14.95
CA PHE A 211 -5.07 11.70 13.86
C PHE A 211 -5.02 13.16 14.32
N ARG A 212 -4.46 13.44 15.51
CA ARG A 212 -4.29 14.83 15.98
C ARG A 212 -3.45 15.69 15.03
N GLN A 213 -2.50 15.08 14.32
CA GLN A 213 -1.65 15.79 13.37
C GLN A 213 -2.14 15.63 11.94
N TYR A 214 -2.24 16.73 11.19
CA TYR A 214 -2.57 16.69 9.76
C TYR A 214 -1.56 15.83 8.99
N ARG A 215 -0.28 15.92 9.38
CA ARG A 215 0.79 15.09 8.83
C ARG A 215 0.55 13.59 8.97
N SER A 216 -0.12 13.18 10.05
CA SER A 216 -0.46 11.77 10.29
C SER A 216 -1.66 11.33 9.46
N ALA A 217 -2.66 12.21 9.28
CA ALA A 217 -3.81 11.95 8.42
C ALA A 217 -3.38 11.75 6.96
N LEU A 218 -2.63 12.69 6.38
CA LEU A 218 -2.17 12.58 4.99
C LEU A 218 -1.29 11.33 4.76
N ARG A 219 -0.36 11.02 5.67
CA ARG A 219 0.46 9.80 5.55
C ARG A 219 -0.39 8.53 5.57
N ALA A 220 -1.47 8.51 6.35
CA ALA A 220 -2.37 7.36 6.36
C ALA A 220 -3.17 7.25 5.05
N PHE A 221 -3.59 8.36 4.45
CA PHE A 221 -4.22 8.36 3.12
C PHE A 221 -3.26 7.90 2.02
N VAL A 222 -2.01 8.37 2.02
CA VAL A 222 -0.98 7.89 1.09
C VAL A 222 -0.77 6.39 1.25
N ALA A 223 -0.57 5.93 2.50
CA ALA A 223 -0.42 4.52 2.80
C ALA A 223 -1.64 3.69 2.36
N PHE A 224 -2.84 4.24 2.50
CA PHE A 224 -4.11 3.65 2.08
C PHE A 224 -4.23 3.52 0.57
N ALA A 225 -4.00 4.60 -0.17
CA ALA A 225 -4.05 4.60 -1.63
C ALA A 225 -3.00 3.66 -2.24
N GLN A 226 -1.75 3.70 -1.74
CA GLN A 226 -0.71 2.74 -2.15
C GLN A 226 -1.12 1.29 -1.88
N ALA A 227 -1.82 1.01 -0.77
CA ALA A 227 -2.31 -0.33 -0.47
C ALA A 227 -3.37 -0.81 -1.46
N ILE A 228 -4.27 0.08 -1.86
CA ILE A 228 -5.33 -0.21 -2.82
C ILE A 228 -4.71 -0.45 -4.19
N GLU A 229 -3.79 0.41 -4.62
CA GLU A 229 -3.18 0.32 -5.94
C GLU A 229 -2.31 -0.94 -6.08
N SER A 230 -1.42 -1.22 -5.12
CA SER A 230 -0.70 -2.49 -5.11
C SER A 230 -1.62 -3.71 -5.01
N GLY A 231 -2.82 -3.55 -4.43
CA GLY A 231 -3.86 -4.57 -4.45
C GLY A 231 -4.47 -4.78 -5.84
N ARG A 232 -4.75 -3.69 -6.57
CA ARG A 232 -5.28 -3.69 -7.94
C ARG A 232 -4.25 -4.23 -8.93
N SER A 233 -3.01 -3.76 -8.89
CA SER A 233 -1.91 -4.23 -9.75
C SER A 233 -1.62 -5.72 -9.55
N LYS A 234 -1.62 -6.22 -8.30
CA LYS A 234 -1.49 -7.66 -8.03
C LYS A 234 -2.66 -8.49 -8.55
N ILE A 235 -3.87 -7.93 -8.58
CA ILE A 235 -5.04 -8.61 -9.17
C ILE A 235 -4.93 -8.65 -10.70
N ALA A 236 -4.48 -7.55 -11.33
CA ALA A 236 -4.29 -7.42 -12.77
C ALA A 236 -3.16 -8.32 -13.31
N VAL A 237 -2.02 -8.36 -12.61
CA VAL A 237 -0.88 -9.23 -12.95
C VAL A 237 -1.20 -10.72 -12.72
N ALA A 238 -1.95 -11.05 -11.67
CA ALA A 238 -2.37 -12.43 -11.41
C ALA A 238 -3.45 -12.93 -12.38
N HIS A 239 -4.10 -12.04 -13.12
CA HIS A 239 -5.16 -12.38 -14.07
C HIS A 239 -5.11 -11.42 -15.28
N PRO A 240 -4.19 -11.64 -16.24
CA PRO A 240 -4.27 -10.95 -17.52
C PRO A 240 -5.65 -11.24 -18.12
N ALA A 241 -6.44 -10.20 -18.39
CA ALA A 241 -7.71 -10.40 -19.07
C ALA A 241 -7.45 -11.05 -20.44
N ALA A 242 -8.30 -12.02 -20.82
CA ALA A 242 -8.21 -12.62 -22.15
C ALA A 242 -8.44 -11.53 -23.21
N ILE A 243 -7.60 -11.50 -24.24
CA ILE A 243 -7.72 -10.53 -25.34
C ILE A 243 -8.81 -11.04 -26.28
N GLY A 244 -9.85 -10.22 -26.49
CA GLY A 244 -11.03 -10.59 -27.27
C GLY A 244 -12.13 -9.50 -27.28
N GLU A 245 -13.14 -9.67 -28.12
CA GLU A 245 -14.19 -8.66 -28.34
C GLU A 245 -15.34 -8.73 -27.33
N ASP A 246 -15.39 -9.75 -26.46
CA ASP A 246 -16.50 -9.95 -25.52
C ASP A 246 -16.30 -9.16 -24.20
N ARG A 247 -16.73 -7.89 -24.22
CA ARG A 247 -16.75 -7.03 -23.02
C ARG A 247 -17.63 -7.58 -21.89
N ALA A 248 -18.64 -8.40 -22.18
CA ALA A 248 -19.53 -8.96 -21.16
C ALA A 248 -18.87 -10.14 -20.42
N ALA A 249 -17.92 -10.81 -21.06
CA ALA A 249 -17.07 -11.85 -20.44
C ALA A 249 -15.83 -11.29 -19.73
N GLY A 250 -15.56 -9.99 -19.85
CA GLY A 250 -14.38 -9.34 -19.27
C GLY A 250 -13.14 -9.43 -20.15
N GLU A 251 -13.31 -9.63 -21.46
CA GLU A 251 -12.24 -9.57 -22.45
C GLU A 251 -11.86 -8.12 -22.80
N ILE A 252 -10.59 -7.88 -23.09
CA ILE A 252 -10.09 -6.58 -23.56
C ILE A 252 -10.00 -6.64 -25.08
N SER A 253 -10.74 -5.76 -25.76
CA SER A 253 -10.69 -5.66 -27.22
C SER A 253 -9.30 -5.17 -27.68
N PRO A 254 -8.67 -5.82 -28.67
CA PRO A 254 -7.37 -5.39 -29.21
C PRO A 254 -7.34 -3.94 -29.67
N ASP A 255 -8.50 -3.44 -30.12
CA ASP A 255 -8.68 -2.10 -30.68
C ASP A 255 -8.86 -1.00 -29.60
N ILE A 256 -8.90 -1.40 -28.31
CA ILE A 256 -9.01 -0.51 -27.15
C ILE A 256 -7.85 -0.76 -26.18
N LEU A 257 -6.71 -1.22 -26.68
CA LEU A 257 -5.47 -1.00 -25.96
C LEU A 257 -5.13 0.48 -26.18
N PRO A 258 -5.41 1.41 -25.24
CA PRO A 258 -4.64 2.65 -25.26
C PRO A 258 -3.17 2.24 -25.27
N GLU A 259 -2.36 2.92 -26.08
CA GLU A 259 -0.90 2.73 -26.13
C GLU A 259 -0.23 2.83 -24.73
N ASP A 260 -1.00 3.22 -23.70
CA ASP A 260 -0.61 3.38 -22.30
C ASP A 260 -0.91 2.17 -21.39
N LEU A 261 -1.36 1.01 -21.89
CA LEU A 261 -1.34 -0.24 -21.10
C LEU A 261 0.09 -0.82 -21.03
N GLU A 262 1.09 0.05 -20.80
CA GLU A 262 2.27 -0.38 -20.05
C GLU A 262 1.75 -0.78 -18.66
N LEU A 263 2.10 -1.98 -18.21
CA LEU A 263 1.99 -2.29 -16.79
C LEU A 263 2.78 -1.19 -16.06
N GLU A 264 2.09 -0.18 -15.53
CA GLU A 264 2.73 0.87 -14.73
C GLU A 264 3.45 0.15 -13.59
N ASP A 265 4.78 0.07 -13.69
CA ASP A 265 5.62 -0.42 -12.60
C ASP A 265 5.24 0.38 -11.34
N ASP A 266 4.97 -0.31 -10.22
CA ASP A 266 4.74 0.32 -8.92
C ASP A 266 5.79 1.43 -8.74
N TRP A 267 5.33 2.69 -8.57
CA TRP A 267 6.23 3.84 -8.52
C TRP A 267 7.37 3.62 -7.50
N LYS A 268 8.60 3.60 -7.99
CA LYS A 268 9.82 3.52 -7.17
C LYS A 268 10.50 4.87 -7.13
N SER A 269 10.63 5.42 -5.92
CA SER A 269 11.33 6.68 -5.66
C SER A 269 12.73 6.68 -6.29
N PRO A 270 13.04 7.59 -7.24
CA PRO A 270 14.36 7.67 -7.86
C PRO A 270 15.49 7.97 -6.88
N LEU A 271 15.18 8.45 -5.67
CA LEU A 271 16.15 8.67 -4.61
C LEU A 271 16.83 7.37 -4.17
N ILE A 272 16.12 6.23 -4.20
CA ILE A 272 16.66 4.91 -3.86
C ILE A 272 17.71 4.47 -4.87
N GLU A 273 17.48 4.74 -6.16
CA GLU A 273 18.43 4.44 -7.23
C GLU A 273 19.68 5.30 -7.11
N LEU A 274 19.54 6.57 -6.72
CA LEU A 274 20.69 7.45 -6.44
C LEU A 274 21.51 7.01 -5.22
N ASP A 275 20.93 6.23 -4.32
CA ASP A 275 21.60 5.68 -3.14
C ASP A 275 22.24 4.30 -3.38
N SER A 276 22.01 3.74 -4.56
CA SER A 276 22.54 2.43 -4.97
C SER A 276 23.80 2.59 -5.83
N GLU A 277 24.74 1.65 -5.71
CA GLU A 277 25.89 1.60 -6.61
C GLU A 277 25.44 1.34 -8.07
N PRO A 278 26.09 1.94 -9.07
CA PRO A 278 27.24 2.85 -8.96
C PRO A 278 26.87 4.33 -8.74
N ALA A 279 25.59 4.70 -8.76
CA ALA A 279 25.14 6.11 -8.70
C ALA A 279 25.49 6.80 -7.38
N SER A 280 25.50 6.05 -6.27
CA SER A 280 25.84 6.54 -4.93
C SER A 280 27.24 7.14 -4.79
N ALA A 281 28.17 6.80 -5.71
CA ALA A 281 29.51 7.37 -5.75
C ALA A 281 29.52 8.85 -6.20
N ILE A 282 28.44 9.31 -6.83
CA ILE A 282 28.29 10.66 -7.38
C ILE A 282 27.30 11.46 -6.54
N ARG A 283 27.69 12.66 -6.11
CA ARG A 283 26.83 13.52 -5.30
C ARG A 283 25.89 14.36 -6.19
N PHE A 284 24.88 13.72 -6.77
CA PHE A 284 23.87 14.39 -7.60
C PHE A 284 23.05 15.42 -6.82
N LEU A 285 22.62 15.08 -5.60
CA LEU A 285 21.85 15.94 -4.72
C LEU A 285 22.54 16.06 -3.36
N ASN A 286 22.49 17.25 -2.75
CA ASN A 286 22.90 17.42 -1.36
C ASN A 286 21.78 16.99 -0.40
N GLN A 287 22.10 16.88 0.90
CA GLN A 287 21.16 16.40 1.90
C GLN A 287 19.91 17.29 2.05
N GLN A 288 20.05 18.61 1.88
CA GLN A 288 18.91 19.53 1.97
C GLN A 288 18.00 19.40 0.74
N GLU A 289 18.58 19.33 -0.47
CA GLU A 289 17.83 19.10 -1.73
C GLU A 289 17.07 17.78 -1.65
N ARG A 290 17.71 16.72 -1.15
CA ARG A 290 17.06 15.42 -0.92
C ARG A 290 15.90 15.54 0.05
N LYS A 291 16.10 16.22 1.18
CA LYS A 291 15.05 16.41 2.19
C LYS A 291 13.85 17.19 1.64
N ASP A 292 14.10 18.22 0.86
CA ASP A 292 13.05 19.06 0.26
C ASP A 292 12.25 18.30 -0.82
N LEU A 293 12.86 17.30 -1.48
CA LEU A 293 12.22 16.50 -2.53
C LEU A 293 11.64 15.17 -2.04
N ALA A 294 11.99 14.73 -0.83
CA ALA A 294 11.70 13.39 -0.33
C ALA A 294 10.22 13.00 -0.48
N LEU A 295 9.28 13.86 -0.04
CA LEU A 295 7.86 13.51 -0.10
C LEU A 295 7.31 13.46 -1.54
N ILE A 296 7.75 14.36 -2.42
CA ILE A 296 7.33 14.34 -3.84
C ILE A 296 7.82 13.04 -4.49
N MET A 297 9.03 12.59 -4.14
CA MET A 297 9.62 11.37 -4.68
C MET A 297 9.05 10.10 -4.05
N ASP A 298 8.80 10.08 -2.75
CA ASP A 298 8.34 8.88 -2.04
C ASP A 298 6.84 8.62 -2.27
N TRP A 299 6.06 9.68 -2.51
CA TRP A 299 4.62 9.56 -2.77
C TRP A 299 4.30 9.52 -4.26
N GLY A 300 5.23 9.94 -5.13
CA GLY A 300 5.12 9.77 -6.58
C GLY A 300 3.81 10.34 -7.14
N PRO A 301 3.02 9.54 -7.89
CA PRO A 301 1.75 9.99 -8.46
C PRO A 301 0.78 10.61 -7.45
N LEU A 302 0.78 10.15 -6.19
CA LEU A 302 -0.10 10.70 -5.15
C LEU A 302 0.29 12.13 -4.75
N ALA A 303 1.57 12.50 -4.88
CA ALA A 303 1.98 13.89 -4.69
C ALA A 303 1.44 14.82 -5.79
N LEU A 304 1.20 14.28 -6.99
CA LEU A 304 0.60 15.00 -8.12
C LEU A 304 -0.93 15.07 -8.01
N ALA A 305 -1.54 14.01 -7.46
CA ALA A 305 -2.98 13.95 -7.22
C ALA A 305 -3.41 14.88 -6.08
N TRP A 306 -2.58 15.04 -5.05
CA TRP A 306 -2.91 15.81 -3.83
C TRP A 306 -1.91 16.94 -3.54
N PRO A 307 -1.69 17.87 -4.50
CA PRO A 307 -0.69 18.92 -4.36
C PRO A 307 -1.01 19.87 -3.21
N LEU A 308 -2.28 20.20 -2.96
CA LEU A 308 -2.66 21.11 -1.88
C LEU A 308 -2.48 20.45 -0.50
N SER A 309 -2.75 19.15 -0.38
CA SER A 309 -2.50 18.39 0.84
C SER A 309 -1.01 18.30 1.15
N LEU A 310 -0.17 18.10 0.14
CA LEU A 310 1.28 18.14 0.32
C LEU A 310 1.76 19.54 0.76
N LEU A 311 1.21 20.60 0.19
CA LEU A 311 1.52 21.98 0.61
C LEU A 311 1.15 22.20 2.08
N ARG A 312 -0.05 21.81 2.50
CA ARG A 312 -0.48 21.86 3.92
C ARG A 312 0.43 21.05 4.83
N HIS A 313 0.90 19.89 4.37
CA HIS A 313 1.82 19.03 5.11
C HIS A 313 3.16 19.72 5.37
N GLU A 314 3.71 20.38 4.34
CA GLU A 314 5.02 21.04 4.41
C GLU A 314 4.97 22.34 5.20
N THR A 315 3.90 23.14 5.05
CA THR A 315 3.76 24.45 5.71
C THR A 315 3.21 24.32 7.14
N PHE A 316 1.92 24.01 7.30
CA PHE A 316 1.25 23.97 8.61
C PHE A 316 1.76 22.83 9.49
N GLY A 317 2.22 21.73 8.91
CA GLY A 317 2.77 20.61 9.67
C GLY A 317 4.05 20.97 10.46
N PHE A 318 4.82 21.97 10.00
CA PHE A 318 5.95 22.50 10.77
C PHE A 318 5.47 23.31 11.97
N THR A 319 4.50 24.20 11.76
CA THR A 319 3.86 24.98 12.82
C THR A 319 3.24 24.08 13.90
N GLN A 320 2.55 23.00 13.49
CA GLN A 320 1.99 22.02 14.43
C GLN A 320 3.06 21.25 15.22
N SER A 321 4.21 20.98 14.59
CA SER A 321 5.33 20.32 15.28
C SER A 321 5.91 21.24 16.37
N ARG A 322 6.04 22.55 16.08
CA ARG A 322 6.44 23.57 17.07
C ARG A 322 5.43 23.67 18.21
N LEU A 323 4.13 23.69 17.91
CA LEU A 323 3.06 23.69 18.92
C LEU A 323 3.16 22.47 19.84
N THR A 324 3.33 21.28 19.25
CA THR A 324 3.46 20.04 20.03
C THR A 324 4.66 20.09 20.97
N GLN A 325 5.79 20.67 20.53
CA GLN A 325 6.99 20.84 21.36
C GLN A 325 6.77 21.88 22.46
N ALA A 326 6.21 23.04 22.14
CA ALA A 326 5.92 24.10 23.11
C ALA A 326 4.95 23.62 24.20
N ALA A 327 3.86 22.94 23.82
CA ALA A 327 2.91 22.37 24.76
C ALA A 327 3.57 21.32 25.68
N ARG A 328 4.45 20.47 25.15
CA ARG A 328 5.21 19.50 25.96
C ARG A 328 6.22 20.14 26.90
N ALA A 329 6.76 21.30 26.53
CA ALA A 329 7.69 22.07 27.34
C ALA A 329 7.00 22.94 28.41
N GLY A 330 5.66 22.94 28.47
CA GLY A 330 4.90 23.76 29.41
C GLY A 330 4.94 25.25 29.07
N ALA A 331 5.04 25.60 27.78
CA ALA A 331 4.95 26.97 27.31
C ALA A 331 3.67 27.67 27.77
N SER A 332 3.74 28.99 27.94
CA SER A 332 2.57 29.78 28.37
C SER A 332 1.45 29.75 27.34
N GLY A 333 0.19 29.93 27.78
CA GLY A 333 -0.95 30.02 26.87
C GLY A 333 -0.78 31.11 25.80
N ALA A 334 -0.16 32.25 26.14
CA ALA A 334 0.15 33.31 25.18
C ALA A 334 1.14 32.87 24.08
N GLU A 335 2.15 32.08 24.45
CA GLU A 335 3.12 31.52 23.50
C GLU A 335 2.46 30.47 22.59
N ILE A 336 1.63 29.59 23.15
CA ILE A 336 0.85 28.61 22.38
C ILE A 336 -0.08 29.31 21.39
N SER A 337 -0.82 30.34 21.83
CA SER A 337 -1.69 31.13 20.96
C SER A 337 -0.93 31.87 19.86
N LEU A 338 0.27 32.38 20.15
CA LEU A 338 1.12 33.03 19.15
C LEU A 338 1.53 32.04 18.05
N ILE A 339 1.98 30.84 18.41
CA ILE A 339 2.34 29.82 17.41
C ILE A 339 1.09 29.34 16.65
N ALA A 340 -0.04 29.16 17.35
CA ALA A 340 -1.31 28.71 16.76
C ALA A 340 -1.90 29.72 15.78
N SER A 341 -1.57 31.01 15.91
CA SER A 341 -1.96 32.06 14.95
C SER A 341 -1.47 31.80 13.52
N CYS A 342 -0.45 30.93 13.36
CA CYS A 342 0.19 30.61 12.09
C CYS A 342 0.84 31.81 11.37
N ALA A 343 1.05 32.95 12.05
CA ALA A 343 1.59 34.17 11.44
C ALA A 343 2.97 33.98 10.77
N ASP A 344 3.84 33.15 11.35
CA ASP A 344 5.18 32.84 10.81
C ASP A 344 5.18 31.61 9.86
N THR A 345 4.02 31.10 9.48
CA THR A 345 3.93 29.91 8.61
C THR A 345 4.30 30.31 7.20
N GLU A 346 5.22 29.56 6.59
CA GLU A 346 5.58 29.75 5.18
C GLU A 346 4.34 29.57 4.30
N ASN A 347 4.11 30.51 3.38
CA ASN A 347 2.98 30.44 2.46
C ASN A 347 3.24 29.48 1.29
N PHE A 348 2.16 29.07 0.62
CA PHE A 348 2.21 28.10 -0.48
C PHE A 348 3.07 28.58 -1.65
N THR A 349 2.96 29.84 -2.07
CA THR A 349 3.73 30.41 -3.17
C THR A 349 5.24 30.36 -2.91
N THR A 350 5.68 30.66 -1.68
CA THR A 350 7.09 30.59 -1.27
C THR A 350 7.59 29.16 -1.33
N ARG A 351 6.79 28.20 -0.84
CA ARG A 351 7.14 26.78 -0.90
C ARG A 351 7.27 26.28 -2.34
N ILE A 352 6.34 26.63 -3.23
CA ILE A 352 6.39 26.25 -4.65
C ILE A 352 7.62 26.86 -5.32
N ALA A 353 7.89 28.15 -5.09
CA ALA A 353 9.07 28.83 -5.66
C ALA A 353 10.38 28.13 -5.27
N ARG A 354 10.49 27.66 -4.02
CA ARG A 354 11.65 26.89 -3.55
C ARG A 354 11.81 25.56 -4.30
N ILE A 355 10.73 24.82 -4.54
CA ILE A 355 10.77 23.58 -5.32
C ILE A 355 11.11 23.86 -6.79
N SER A 356 10.58 24.95 -7.38
CA SER A 356 10.92 25.38 -8.75
C SER A 356 12.40 25.77 -8.91
N GLU A 357 13.00 26.38 -7.88
CA GLU A 357 14.45 26.62 -7.86
C GLU A 357 15.24 25.29 -7.81
N LEU A 358 14.77 24.32 -7.02
CA LEU A 358 15.37 22.98 -7.00
C LEU A 358 15.25 22.29 -8.36
N HIS A 359 14.12 22.39 -9.05
CA HIS A 359 13.96 21.90 -10.43
C HIS A 359 15.03 22.47 -11.36
N SER A 360 15.28 23.78 -11.28
CA SER A 360 16.34 24.44 -12.06
C SER A 360 17.74 23.90 -11.73
N ARG A 361 18.03 23.62 -10.45
CA ARG A 361 19.32 23.03 -10.02
C ARG A 361 19.47 21.57 -10.45
N ILE A 362 18.39 20.80 -10.50
CA ILE A 362 18.35 19.44 -11.04
C ILE A 362 18.75 19.46 -12.51
N LEU A 363 18.18 20.38 -13.31
CA LEU A 363 18.53 20.56 -14.72
C LEU A 363 20.01 20.88 -14.92
N GLU A 364 20.58 21.78 -14.11
CA GLU A 364 22.02 22.09 -14.19
C GLU A 364 22.90 20.89 -13.82
N THR A 365 22.48 20.07 -12.85
CA THR A 365 23.19 18.84 -12.48
C THR A 365 23.13 17.78 -13.60
N LEU A 366 21.99 17.65 -14.28
CA LEU A 366 21.82 16.80 -15.45
C LEU A 366 22.70 17.25 -16.61
N LYS A 367 22.76 18.56 -16.88
CA LYS A 367 23.66 19.15 -17.89
C LYS A 367 25.13 18.86 -17.58
N ALA A 368 25.53 18.99 -16.32
CA ALA A 368 26.88 18.66 -15.88
C ALA A 368 27.21 17.17 -16.07
N SER A 369 26.27 16.27 -15.79
CA SER A 369 26.44 14.83 -16.02
C SER A 369 26.51 14.49 -17.50
N ALA A 370 25.68 15.14 -18.32
CA ALA A 370 25.71 14.99 -19.77
C ALA A 370 27.06 15.42 -20.37
N TRP A 371 27.71 16.47 -19.82
CA TRP A 371 29.06 16.84 -20.23
C TRP A 371 30.07 15.71 -20.04
N ILE A 372 30.06 15.07 -18.86
CA ILE A 372 30.97 13.95 -18.53
C ILE A 372 30.73 12.77 -19.48
N LEU A 373 29.46 12.35 -19.63
CA LEU A 373 29.10 11.23 -20.51
C LEU A 373 29.44 11.50 -21.98
N ARG A 374 29.28 12.75 -22.44
CA ARG A 374 29.70 13.16 -23.79
C ARG A 374 31.22 13.15 -23.92
N GLN A 375 31.97 13.58 -22.91
CA GLN A 375 33.44 13.54 -22.98
C GLN A 375 33.97 12.11 -23.02
N GLU A 376 33.37 11.20 -22.25
CA GLU A 376 33.72 9.78 -22.33
C GLU A 376 33.45 9.21 -23.73
N HIS A 377 32.25 9.44 -24.25
CA HIS A 377 31.90 9.02 -25.61
C HIS A 377 32.82 9.66 -26.67
N ARG A 378 33.24 10.91 -26.48
CA ARG A 378 34.20 11.59 -27.36
C ARG A 378 35.58 10.96 -27.29
N LYS A 379 36.06 10.55 -26.12
CA LYS A 379 37.35 9.86 -25.93
C LYS A 379 37.35 8.49 -26.61
N GLN A 380 36.25 7.74 -26.50
CA GLN A 380 36.05 6.48 -27.21
C GLN A 380 35.96 6.66 -28.74
N LYS A 381 35.39 7.80 -29.22
CA LYS A 381 35.17 8.05 -30.66
C LYS A 381 36.30 8.82 -31.35
N ALA A 382 37.11 9.60 -30.63
CA ALA A 382 38.28 10.32 -31.17
C ALA A 382 39.43 9.36 -31.57
N GLU A 383 39.35 8.09 -31.20
CA GLU A 383 40.16 7.03 -31.80
C GLU A 383 39.78 6.75 -33.27
N ASN A 384 38.67 7.29 -33.81
CA ASN A 384 38.12 6.90 -35.12
C ASN A 384 37.75 7.99 -36.14
N ASP A 385 37.72 9.30 -35.83
CA ASP A 385 37.61 10.35 -36.87
C ASP A 385 37.74 11.78 -36.30
N ASP A 386 38.38 12.67 -37.07
CA ASP A 386 38.89 13.98 -36.63
C ASP A 386 38.25 15.13 -37.43
N ASP A 387 36.98 15.42 -37.16
CA ASP A 387 36.36 16.66 -37.61
C ASP A 387 35.18 17.04 -36.68
N ARG A 388 35.26 18.15 -35.92
CA ARG A 388 34.20 18.48 -34.93
C ARG A 388 33.90 19.97 -34.75
N VAL A 389 32.60 20.28 -34.88
CA VAL A 389 31.93 21.54 -34.50
C VAL A 389 31.29 21.40 -33.11
N ILE A 390 31.51 22.36 -32.21
CA ILE A 390 30.88 22.42 -30.88
C ILE A 390 29.48 23.06 -31.01
N GLY A 391 28.42 22.30 -30.72
CA GLY A 391 27.05 22.83 -30.71
C GLY A 391 26.69 23.58 -29.42
N ASN A 392 25.62 24.39 -29.44
CA ASN A 392 25.18 25.19 -28.28
C ASN A 392 24.92 24.36 -27.01
N GLN A 393 24.33 23.17 -27.13
CA GLN A 393 24.09 22.28 -25.99
C GLN A 393 25.39 21.83 -25.30
N ASP A 394 26.49 21.68 -26.04
CA ASP A 394 27.78 21.33 -25.46
C ASP A 394 28.38 22.49 -24.66
N MET A 395 28.17 23.73 -25.10
CA MET A 395 28.58 24.91 -24.35
C MET A 395 27.81 25.05 -23.05
N GLU A 396 26.50 24.81 -23.06
CA GLU A 396 25.67 24.84 -21.84
C GLU A 396 26.06 23.74 -20.86
N ALA A 397 26.22 22.50 -21.33
CA ALA A 397 26.66 21.37 -20.50
C ALA A 397 28.03 21.63 -19.85
N ARG A 398 28.98 22.19 -20.63
CA ARG A 398 30.29 22.59 -20.11
C ARG A 398 30.19 23.70 -19.06
N ARG A 399 29.34 24.71 -19.28
CA ARG A 399 29.12 25.81 -18.32
C ARG A 399 28.54 25.29 -17.01
N ALA A 400 27.54 24.41 -17.08
CA ALA A 400 26.92 23.79 -15.92
C ALA A 400 27.97 22.96 -15.13
N PHE A 401 28.73 22.12 -15.82
CA PHE A 401 29.82 21.34 -15.22
C PHE A 401 30.85 22.23 -14.51
N LYS A 402 31.33 23.29 -15.16
CA LYS A 402 32.32 24.21 -14.56
C LYS A 402 31.82 24.96 -13.32
N LYS A 403 30.51 25.20 -13.22
CA LYS A 403 29.91 25.88 -12.06
C LYS A 403 29.63 24.93 -10.89
N LEU A 404 29.57 23.62 -11.16
CA LEU A 404 29.18 22.64 -10.18
C LEU A 404 30.39 22.16 -9.37
N ASN A 405 30.37 22.41 -8.06
CA ASN A 405 31.38 21.90 -7.14
C ASN A 405 30.75 20.80 -6.26
N ARG A 406 30.78 19.55 -6.75
CA ARG A 406 30.23 18.37 -6.06
C ARG A 406 31.13 17.16 -6.30
N GLN A 407 31.14 16.25 -5.33
CA GLN A 407 31.84 14.96 -5.47
C GLN A 407 31.34 14.21 -6.70
N GLY A 408 32.26 13.69 -7.49
CA GLY A 408 31.97 13.02 -8.76
C GLY A 408 31.84 13.97 -9.96
N PHE A 409 31.96 15.29 -9.80
CA PHE A 409 31.92 16.24 -10.92
C PHE A 409 33.28 16.91 -11.12
N SER A 410 34.23 16.16 -11.66
CA SER A 410 35.61 16.61 -11.93
C SER A 410 36.18 15.92 -13.18
N GLU A 411 37.23 16.48 -13.79
CA GLU A 411 37.75 15.97 -15.08
C GLU A 411 38.52 14.64 -14.96
N ASP A 412 39.02 14.34 -13.76
CA ASP A 412 39.77 13.12 -13.41
C ASP A 412 38.93 11.84 -13.44
N ILE A 413 37.60 11.94 -13.40
CA ILE A 413 36.70 10.78 -13.40
C ILE A 413 36.58 10.09 -14.77
N LEU A 414 36.97 10.75 -15.88
CA LEU A 414 36.92 10.21 -17.25
C LEU A 414 37.88 9.02 -17.48
N GLY A 415 38.65 8.63 -16.46
CA GLY A 415 39.48 7.42 -16.44
C GLY A 415 38.97 6.33 -15.49
N VAL A 416 37.85 6.54 -14.79
CA VAL A 416 37.35 5.65 -13.75
C VAL A 416 36.00 5.06 -14.20
N PRO A 417 35.96 3.83 -14.74
CA PRO A 417 34.76 3.23 -15.31
C PRO A 417 33.56 3.20 -14.35
N GLU A 418 33.81 2.98 -13.06
CA GLU A 418 32.77 2.96 -12.02
C GLU A 418 32.08 4.31 -11.86
N LEU A 419 32.82 5.42 -11.89
CA LEU A 419 32.25 6.77 -11.76
C LEU A 419 31.48 7.17 -13.03
N VAL A 420 31.98 6.79 -14.20
CA VAL A 420 31.27 6.97 -15.48
C VAL A 420 29.96 6.16 -15.48
N ALA A 421 29.99 4.92 -15.00
CA ALA A 421 28.79 4.10 -14.83
C ALA A 421 27.82 4.75 -13.82
N GLY A 422 28.35 5.31 -12.73
CA GLY A 422 27.60 6.12 -11.76
C GLY A 422 26.88 7.29 -12.39
N HIS A 423 27.54 8.04 -13.29
CA HIS A 423 26.88 9.10 -14.06
C HIS A 423 25.78 8.58 -14.97
N ARG A 424 25.97 7.42 -15.62
CA ARG A 424 24.98 6.86 -16.53
C ARG A 424 23.71 6.42 -15.77
N THR A 425 23.87 5.65 -14.70
CA THR A 425 22.75 5.19 -13.86
C THR A 425 22.08 6.36 -13.16
N GLY A 426 22.86 7.23 -12.52
CA GLY A 426 22.31 8.35 -11.75
C GLY A 426 21.68 9.44 -12.63
N ALA A 427 22.15 9.66 -13.86
CA ALA A 427 21.49 10.58 -14.79
C ALA A 427 20.08 10.08 -15.16
N THR A 428 19.88 8.78 -15.35
CA THR A 428 18.55 8.20 -15.61
C THR A 428 17.61 8.43 -14.43
N ALA A 429 18.05 8.16 -13.20
CA ALA A 429 17.27 8.45 -11.99
C ALA A 429 16.98 9.95 -11.83
N MET A 430 17.95 10.82 -12.12
CA MET A 430 17.79 12.28 -12.10
C MET A 430 16.80 12.80 -13.16
N LEU A 431 16.67 12.14 -14.32
CA LEU A 431 15.66 12.48 -15.33
C LEU A 431 14.25 12.19 -14.81
N ARG A 432 14.02 11.02 -14.22
CA ARG A 432 12.72 10.68 -13.60
C ARG A 432 12.38 11.63 -12.46
N LEU A 433 13.37 11.96 -11.63
CA LEU A 433 13.22 12.95 -10.57
C LEU A 433 12.87 14.33 -11.12
N ARG A 434 13.54 14.79 -12.19
CA ARG A 434 13.21 16.05 -12.87
C ARG A 434 11.76 16.04 -13.33
N ASP A 435 11.34 15.01 -14.05
CA ASP A 435 10.00 14.95 -14.65
C ASP A 435 8.91 14.97 -13.59
N GLN A 436 9.10 14.25 -12.50
CA GLN A 436 8.18 14.24 -11.37
C GLN A 436 8.10 15.61 -10.68
N VAL A 437 9.23 16.30 -10.50
CA VAL A 437 9.25 17.64 -9.91
C VAL A 437 8.61 18.67 -10.84
N ASP A 438 8.88 18.60 -12.15
CA ASP A 438 8.28 19.49 -13.15
C ASP A 438 6.74 19.35 -13.18
N GLN A 439 6.26 18.10 -13.25
CA GLN A 439 4.82 17.81 -13.19
C GLN A 439 4.21 18.32 -11.88
N TRP A 440 4.89 18.13 -10.75
CA TRP A 440 4.41 18.64 -9.48
C TRP A 440 4.35 20.17 -9.45
N CYS A 441 5.39 20.86 -9.93
CA CYS A 441 5.41 22.32 -10.05
C CYS A 441 4.26 22.81 -10.93
N ASN A 442 4.00 22.15 -12.07
CA ASN A 442 2.89 22.50 -12.96
C ASN A 442 1.52 22.29 -12.29
N LYS A 443 1.33 21.18 -11.56
CA LYS A 443 0.10 20.94 -10.78
C LYS A 443 -0.08 21.96 -9.66
N ALA A 444 0.98 22.27 -8.93
CA ALA A 444 0.93 23.27 -7.86
C ALA A 444 0.65 24.68 -8.41
N GLN A 445 1.21 25.03 -9.58
CA GLN A 445 0.94 26.30 -10.25
C GLN A 445 -0.51 26.39 -10.74
N SER A 446 -1.10 25.29 -11.21
CA SER A 446 -2.50 25.25 -11.64
C SER A 446 -3.49 25.59 -10.53
N LEU A 447 -3.11 25.41 -9.25
CA LEU A 447 -3.91 25.84 -8.10
C LEU A 447 -3.94 27.37 -7.95
N ASP A 448 -2.94 28.08 -8.48
CA ASP A 448 -2.91 29.55 -8.48
C ASP A 448 -3.74 30.12 -9.64
N ASP A 449 -3.68 29.43 -10.79
CA ASP A 449 -4.42 29.80 -11.98
C ASP A 449 -5.94 29.56 -11.82
N ALA A 450 -6.33 28.59 -10.98
CA ALA A 450 -7.71 28.29 -10.66
C ALA A 450 -8.23 29.17 -9.50
N PRO A 451 -9.45 29.76 -9.59
CA PRO A 451 -10.07 30.41 -8.44
C PRO A 451 -10.20 29.44 -7.26
N PRO A 452 -9.89 29.86 -6.02
CA PRO A 452 -9.66 31.24 -5.60
C PRO A 452 -8.18 31.71 -5.63
N GLY A 453 -7.27 30.89 -6.16
CA GLY A 453 -5.82 31.14 -6.19
C GLY A 453 -5.11 30.75 -4.90
N LEU A 454 -3.78 30.57 -4.95
CA LEU A 454 -3.00 30.04 -3.82
C LEU A 454 -3.00 30.97 -2.61
N GLY A 455 -2.98 32.28 -2.82
CA GLY A 455 -3.02 33.26 -1.75
C GLY A 455 -4.29 33.12 -0.90
N LYS A 456 -5.44 33.00 -1.56
CA LYS A 456 -6.72 32.85 -0.86
C LYS A 456 -6.89 31.47 -0.24
N LEU A 457 -6.42 30.42 -0.91
CA LEU A 457 -6.36 29.07 -0.33
C LEU A 457 -5.53 29.06 0.96
N PHE A 458 -4.36 29.71 0.96
CA PHE A 458 -3.51 29.81 2.14
C PHE A 458 -4.18 30.60 3.27
N GLU A 459 -4.87 31.72 2.98
CA GLU A 459 -5.63 32.47 3.99
C GLU A 459 -6.73 31.62 4.63
N ASN A 460 -7.52 30.92 3.81
CA ASN A 460 -8.60 30.06 4.29
C ASN A 460 -8.06 28.90 5.14
N ASP A 461 -6.99 28.25 4.69
CA ASP A 461 -6.33 27.20 5.44
C ASP A 461 -5.70 27.75 6.73
N THR A 462 -5.13 28.95 6.72
CA THR A 462 -4.58 29.59 7.93
C THR A 462 -5.66 29.74 9.01
N MET A 463 -6.87 30.18 8.63
CA MET A 463 -8.00 30.27 9.56
C MET A 463 -8.41 28.88 10.07
N CYS A 464 -8.57 27.92 9.17
CA CYS A 464 -8.93 26.54 9.50
C CYS A 464 -7.93 25.90 10.49
N PHE A 465 -6.65 25.90 10.14
CA PHE A 465 -5.59 25.31 10.96
C PHE A 465 -5.44 26.02 12.29
N ARG A 466 -5.56 27.35 12.34
CA ARG A 466 -5.56 28.10 13.60
C ARG A 466 -6.67 27.64 14.54
N ASP A 467 -7.89 27.50 14.02
CA ASP A 467 -9.05 27.12 14.82
C ASP A 467 -8.89 25.68 15.36
N GLU A 468 -8.40 24.76 14.51
CA GLU A 468 -8.10 23.39 14.93
C GLU A 468 -6.92 23.29 15.91
N PHE A 469 -5.88 24.12 15.75
CA PHE A 469 -4.76 24.19 16.70
C PHE A 469 -5.20 24.73 18.06
N ASN A 470 -6.03 25.76 18.09
CA ASN A 470 -6.58 26.27 19.35
C ASN A 470 -7.45 25.23 20.05
N ARG A 471 -8.24 24.44 19.30
CA ARG A 471 -9.00 23.32 19.88
C ARG A 471 -8.09 22.25 20.47
N LEU A 472 -6.98 21.91 19.81
CA LEU A 472 -6.07 20.86 20.26
C LEU A 472 -5.16 21.27 21.43
N TYR A 473 -4.73 22.53 21.48
CA TYR A 473 -3.65 22.99 22.37
C TYR A 473 -4.05 24.16 23.29
N GLY A 474 -5.14 24.87 23.01
CA GLY A 474 -5.53 26.09 23.73
C GLY A 474 -6.13 25.84 25.12
N GLU A 475 -6.69 24.67 25.40
CA GLU A 475 -7.35 24.37 26.68
C GLU A 475 -6.41 23.85 27.79
N SER A 476 -5.08 23.89 27.59
CA SER A 476 -4.12 23.60 28.67
C SER A 476 -3.77 24.85 29.50
N SER A 477 -4.80 25.67 29.81
CA SER A 477 -4.69 26.85 30.69
C SER A 477 -5.11 26.53 32.11
#